data_AF-A0A131YMC4-F1
#
_entry.id   AF-A0A131YMC4-F1
#
_cell.length_a   1.000
_cell.length_b   1.000
_cell.length_c   1.000
_cell.angle_alpha   90.00
_cell.angle_beta   90.00
_cell.angle_gamma   90.00
#
_symmetry.space_group_name_H-M   'P 1'
#
loop_
_entity.id
_entity.type
_entity.pdbx_description
1 polymer ?
#
loop_
_entity_poly.entity_id
_entity_poly.type
_entity_poly.pdbx_seq_one_letter_code
_entity_poly.pdbx_strand_id
1 'polypeptide(L)'
;MTTEDLAGKPHKVWSCDRQTRKCVVASSLDELRTKGAAKLGYNNPFDLKVVLEEDGTEVEDENYFQRAERDTVFLMLQPNEKWLPPGVEALRAGEHLELQRENTCLYFAAFSGWKLHSQLARFV
;
A
#
# COMPACT_ATOMS: atom_id res chain seq x y z
N MET A 1 -25.08 14.50 -4.78
CA MET A 1 -24.41 13.87 -5.92
C MET A 1 -23.60 12.71 -5.37
N THR A 2 -24.15 11.51 -5.44
CA THR A 2 -23.50 10.28 -4.96
C THR A 2 -22.46 9.85 -5.99
N THR A 3 -21.22 9.71 -5.52
CA THR A 3 -19.97 9.53 -6.29
C THR A 3 -19.75 8.10 -6.79
N GLU A 4 -20.83 7.39 -7.10
CA GLU A 4 -20.82 6.00 -7.53
C GLU A 4 -21.38 5.96 -8.95
N ASP A 5 -20.50 5.96 -9.97
CA ASP A 5 -20.67 5.45 -11.36
C ASP A 5 -19.78 6.12 -12.44
N LEU A 6 -18.67 6.78 -12.09
CA LEU A 6 -17.58 6.93 -13.06
C LEU A 6 -16.78 5.63 -13.04
N ALA A 7 -16.93 4.81 -14.09
CA ALA A 7 -16.32 3.50 -14.27
C ALA A 7 -14.78 3.54 -14.32
N GLY A 8 -14.13 3.81 -13.19
CA GLY A 8 -12.68 3.79 -13.06
C GLY A 8 -12.13 2.38 -13.12
N LYS A 9 -10.88 2.25 -13.54
CA LYS A 9 -10.15 0.97 -13.53
C LYS A 9 -9.53 0.76 -12.15
N PRO A 10 -9.52 -0.48 -11.61
CA PRO A 10 -8.79 -0.78 -10.38
C PRO A 10 -7.28 -0.79 -10.65
N HIS A 11 -6.53 -0.04 -9.84
CA HIS A 11 -5.09 0.07 -9.85
C HIS A 11 -4.51 -0.31 -8.48
N LYS A 12 -3.32 -0.92 -8.50
CA LYS A 12 -2.59 -1.27 -7.29
C LYS A 12 -1.64 -0.13 -6.94
N VAL A 13 -1.78 0.39 -5.72
CA VAL A 13 -0.95 1.48 -5.20
C VAL A 13 -0.21 0.98 -3.95
N TRP A 14 1.06 1.34 -3.82
CA TRP A 14 1.91 0.94 -2.70
C TRP A 14 2.66 2.15 -2.15
N SER A 15 2.89 2.17 -0.83
CA SER A 15 3.81 3.10 -0.18
C SER A 15 5.27 2.86 -0.61
N CYS A 16 6.12 3.88 -0.55
CA CYS A 16 7.50 3.80 -1.04
C CYS A 16 8.32 2.68 -0.38
N ASP A 17 8.08 2.43 0.90
CA ASP A 17 8.73 1.44 1.76
C ASP A 17 8.19 0.02 1.58
N ARG A 18 7.24 -0.16 0.65
CA ARG A 18 6.58 -1.43 0.35
C ARG A 18 5.90 -2.08 1.57
N GLN A 19 5.54 -1.33 2.60
CA GLN A 19 4.81 -1.87 3.76
C GLN A 19 3.29 -1.86 3.56
N THR A 20 2.75 -0.83 2.92
CA THR A 20 1.30 -0.63 2.83
C THR A 20 0.80 -0.62 1.39
N ARG A 21 0.10 -1.70 1.01
CA ARG A 21 -0.49 -1.84 -0.33
C ARG A 21 -2.00 -1.62 -0.30
N LYS A 22 -2.53 -0.84 -1.25
CA LYS A 22 -3.95 -0.48 -1.38
C LYS A 22 -4.43 -0.67 -2.81
N CYS A 23 -5.72 -0.97 -2.98
CA CYS A 23 -6.40 -0.94 -4.27
C CYS A 23 -7.13 0.40 -4.42
N VAL A 24 -6.91 1.09 -5.52
CA VAL A 24 -7.53 2.39 -5.83
C VAL A 24 -8.28 2.26 -7.16
N VAL A 25 -9.56 2.64 -7.19
CA VAL A 25 -10.32 2.75 -8.42
C VAL A 25 -10.22 4.18 -8.91
N ALA A 26 -9.61 4.38 -10.06
CA ALA A 26 -9.37 5.69 -10.66
C ALA A 26 -9.57 5.64 -12.18
N SER A 27 -9.98 6.76 -12.73
CA SER A 27 -10.19 7.00 -14.15
C SER A 27 -9.14 7.95 -14.70
N SER A 28 -8.36 8.62 -13.83
CA SER A 28 -7.25 9.50 -14.20
C SER A 28 -6.10 9.41 -13.20
N LEU A 29 -4.92 9.89 -13.60
CA LEU A 29 -3.73 9.93 -12.74
C LEU A 29 -3.92 10.86 -11.53
N ASP A 30 -4.60 11.99 -11.71
CA ASP A 30 -4.94 12.91 -10.62
C ASP A 30 -5.89 12.27 -9.59
N GLU A 31 -6.88 11.51 -10.08
CA GLU A 31 -7.79 10.75 -9.22
C GLU A 31 -7.04 9.63 -8.49
N LEU A 32 -6.08 8.98 -9.15
CA LEU A 32 -5.19 8.01 -8.53
C LEU A 32 -4.39 8.67 -7.39
N ARG A 33 -3.76 9.83 -7.63
CA ARG A 33 -3.00 10.58 -6.62
C ARG A 33 -3.87 10.94 -5.42
N THR A 34 -5.02 11.54 -5.65
CA THR A 34 -5.92 11.98 -4.58
C THR A 34 -6.46 10.82 -3.75
N LYS A 35 -7.00 9.78 -4.40
CA LYS A 35 -7.55 8.62 -3.71
C LYS A 35 -6.47 7.75 -3.08
N GLY A 36 -5.33 7.59 -3.75
CA GLY A 36 -4.19 6.83 -3.24
C GLY A 36 -3.57 7.50 -2.03
N ALA A 37 -3.37 8.82 -2.07
CA ALA A 37 -2.93 9.61 -0.92
C ALA A 37 -3.85 9.42 0.28
N ALA A 38 -5.16 9.58 0.08
CA ALA A 38 -6.16 9.40 1.14
C ALA A 38 -6.12 7.98 1.74
N LYS A 39 -5.93 6.94 0.92
CA LYS A 39 -5.86 5.55 1.38
C LYS A 39 -4.53 5.18 2.06
N LEU A 40 -3.45 5.87 1.71
CA LEU A 40 -2.14 5.71 2.33
C LEU A 40 -1.94 6.64 3.54
N GLY A 41 -2.83 7.61 3.74
CA GLY A 41 -2.75 8.58 4.85
C GLY A 41 -1.82 9.76 4.56
N TYR A 42 -1.53 10.05 3.29
CA TYR A 42 -0.73 11.21 2.90
C TYR A 42 -1.58 12.48 2.86
N ASN A 43 -1.05 13.55 3.45
CA ASN A 43 -1.78 14.83 3.56
C ASN A 43 -1.80 15.64 2.26
N ASN A 44 -0.75 15.53 1.42
CA ASN A 44 -0.61 16.38 0.24
C ASN A 44 -0.51 15.52 -1.05
N PRO A 45 -1.61 15.32 -1.79
CA PRO A 45 -1.64 14.42 -2.96
C PRO A 45 -0.88 14.98 -4.17
N PHE A 46 -0.79 16.31 -4.30
CA PHE A 46 -0.14 16.98 -5.43
C PHE A 46 1.38 16.89 -5.40
N ASP A 47 1.95 16.71 -4.20
CA ASP A 47 3.39 16.54 -3.98
C ASP A 47 3.85 15.10 -4.19
N LEU A 48 2.91 14.18 -4.42
CA LEU A 48 3.23 12.77 -4.60
C LEU A 48 3.69 12.50 -6.02
N LYS A 49 4.88 11.92 -6.12
CA LYS A 49 5.36 11.30 -7.35
C LYS A 49 4.79 9.91 -7.47
N VAL A 50 4.36 9.57 -8.67
CA VAL A 50 3.84 8.24 -9.00
C VAL A 50 4.88 7.58 -9.88
N VAL A 51 5.42 6.45 -9.43
CA VAL A 51 6.43 5.70 -10.18
C VAL A 51 6.02 4.24 -10.30
N LEU A 52 6.63 3.51 -11.22
CA LEU A 52 6.45 2.07 -11.34
C LEU A 52 7.25 1.32 -10.27
N GLU A 53 6.66 0.25 -9.74
CA GLU A 53 7.34 -0.59 -8.75
C GLU A 53 8.55 -1.33 -9.32
N GLU A 54 8.45 -1.77 -10.58
CA GLU A 54 9.43 -2.64 -11.25
C GLU A 54 10.78 -1.97 -11.48
N ASP A 55 10.78 -0.75 -12.02
CA ASP A 55 11.97 -0.07 -12.54
C ASP A 55 12.11 1.38 -12.06
N GLY A 56 11.10 1.91 -11.35
CA GLY A 56 11.12 3.27 -10.82
C GLY A 56 10.84 4.35 -11.85
N THR A 57 10.36 4.00 -13.04
CA THR A 57 9.97 4.97 -14.06
C THR A 57 8.85 5.87 -13.53
N GLU A 58 9.04 7.19 -13.60
CA GLU A 58 8.04 8.17 -13.20
C GLU A 58 6.90 8.25 -14.22
N VAL A 59 5.66 8.17 -13.72
CA VAL A 59 4.45 8.21 -14.54
C VAL A 59 3.81 9.59 -14.36
N GLU A 60 4.09 10.47 -15.31
CA GLU A 60 3.47 11.80 -15.41
C GLU A 60 2.46 11.89 -16.56
N ASP A 61 2.56 10.99 -17.55
CA ASP A 61 1.70 10.97 -18.73
C ASP A 61 0.40 10.19 -18.47
N GLU A 62 -0.73 10.87 -18.68
CA GLU A 62 -2.06 10.28 -18.52
C GLU A 62 -2.30 9.11 -19.50
N ASN A 63 -1.79 9.23 -20.74
CA ASN A 63 -2.00 8.18 -21.75
C ASN A 63 -1.22 6.89 -21.42
N TYR A 64 -0.06 6.98 -20.78
CA TYR A 64 0.62 5.83 -20.19
C TYR A 64 -0.23 5.19 -19.09
N PHE A 65 -0.72 5.98 -18.13
CA PHE A 65 -1.54 5.47 -17.01
C PHE A 65 -2.78 4.69 -17.48
N GLN A 66 -3.49 5.20 -18.50
CA GLN A 66 -4.65 4.52 -19.08
C GLN A 66 -4.30 3.17 -19.74
N ARG A 67 -3.11 3.10 -20.36
CA ARG A 67 -2.62 1.90 -21.07
C ARG A 67 -1.91 0.90 -20.17
N ALA A 68 -1.52 1.30 -18.97
CA ALA A 68 -0.84 0.44 -18.01
C ALA A 68 -1.63 -0.86 -17.78
N GLU A 69 -0.92 -1.96 -17.58
CA GLU A 69 -1.56 -3.27 -17.39
C GLU A 69 -2.30 -3.32 -16.03
N ARG A 70 -3.20 -4.30 -15.86
CA ARG A 70 -3.96 -4.45 -14.60
C ARG A 70 -3.10 -4.88 -13.42
N ASP A 71 -1.98 -5.53 -13.69
CA ASP A 71 -1.07 -6.03 -12.67
C ASP A 71 0.00 -5.02 -12.28
N THR A 72 0.21 -3.98 -13.10
CA THR A 72 1.10 -2.84 -12.83
C THR A 72 0.85 -2.26 -11.45
N VAL A 73 1.95 -2.05 -10.72
CA VAL A 73 1.93 -1.49 -9.37
C VAL A 73 2.55 -0.12 -9.41
N PHE A 74 1.80 0.85 -8.90
CA PHE A 74 2.25 2.22 -8.76
C PHE A 74 2.74 2.44 -7.33
N LEU A 75 3.95 2.94 -7.18
CA LEU A 75 4.48 3.43 -5.91
C LEU A 75 4.16 4.92 -5.80
N MET A 76 3.71 5.33 -4.62
CA MET A 76 3.54 6.75 -4.27
C MET A 76 4.69 7.20 -3.39
N LEU A 77 5.40 8.22 -3.86
CA LEU A 77 6.57 8.77 -3.20
C LEU A 77 6.28 10.19 -2.77
N GLN A 78 6.53 10.48 -1.50
CA GLN A 78 6.58 11.84 -0.98
C GLN A 78 7.80 12.59 -1.54
N PRO A 79 7.84 13.93 -1.51
CA PRO A 79 8.94 14.74 -2.08
C PRO A 79 10.35 14.37 -1.61
N ASN A 80 10.47 13.82 -0.40
CA ASN A 80 11.74 13.43 0.21
C ASN A 80 12.09 11.95 0.01
N GLU A 81 11.20 11.19 -0.61
CA GLU A 81 11.35 9.76 -0.86
C GLU A 81 11.90 9.52 -2.27
N LYS A 82 12.59 8.39 -2.44
CA LYS A 82 13.14 7.97 -3.72
C LYS A 82 12.80 6.51 -3.94
N TRP A 83 12.59 6.15 -5.19
CA TRP A 83 12.42 4.77 -5.56
C TRP A 83 13.74 4.03 -5.31
N LEU A 84 13.64 2.84 -4.74
CA LEU A 84 14.77 1.93 -4.56
C LEU A 84 14.42 0.59 -5.19
N PRO A 85 15.39 -0.03 -5.90
CA PRO A 85 15.18 -1.35 -6.45
C PRO A 85 14.97 -2.38 -5.33
N PRO A 86 14.13 -3.40 -5.58
CA PRO A 86 13.93 -4.49 -4.65
C PRO A 86 15.27 -5.18 -4.37
N GLY A 87 15.75 -5.07 -3.12
CA GLY A 87 17.06 -5.56 -2.69
C GLY A 87 17.92 -4.49 -2.01
N VAL A 88 17.90 -3.24 -2.51
CA VAL A 88 18.55 -2.11 -1.82
C VAL A 88 17.71 -1.65 -0.63
N GLU A 89 16.38 -1.75 -0.73
CA GLU A 89 15.44 -1.53 0.38
C GLU A 89 15.74 -2.44 1.58
N ALA A 90 16.08 -3.71 1.32
CA ALA A 90 16.36 -4.68 2.38
C ALA A 90 17.61 -4.31 3.19
N LEU A 91 18.59 -3.65 2.57
CA LEU A 91 19.77 -3.14 3.26
C LEU A 91 19.43 -1.97 4.17
N ARG A 92 18.53 -1.06 3.75
CA ARG A 92 18.04 0.05 4.58
C ARG A 92 17.12 -0.41 5.71
N ALA A 93 16.24 -1.37 5.44
CA ALA A 93 15.36 -1.96 6.44
C ALA A 93 16.17 -2.70 7.54
N GLY A 94 17.37 -3.18 7.21
CA GLY A 94 18.33 -3.73 8.16
C GLY A 94 18.84 -2.72 9.19
N GLU A 95 19.03 -1.45 8.81
CA GLU A 95 19.50 -0.40 9.74
C GLU A 95 18.37 0.12 10.66
N HIS A 96 17.10 -0.07 10.32
CA HIS A 96 15.98 0.32 11.20
C HIS A 96 15.60 -0.74 12.24
N LEU A 97 16.05 -2.00 12.08
CA LEU A 97 15.67 -3.10 12.96
C LEU A 97 16.48 -3.18 14.28
N GLU A 98 17.49 -2.33 14.49
CA GLU A 98 18.25 -2.31 15.74
C GLU A 98 17.64 -1.38 16.81
N LEU A 99 16.73 -0.47 16.48
CA LEU A 99 16.07 0.42 17.45
C LEU A 99 14.65 0.01 17.87
N GLN A 100 14.09 -1.07 17.31
CA GLN A 100 12.81 -1.65 17.77
C GLN A 100 12.95 -2.94 18.58
N ARG A 101 14.18 -3.47 18.74
CA ARG A 101 14.44 -4.69 19.50
C ARG A 101 14.29 -4.53 21.03
N GLU A 102 14.15 -3.31 21.54
CA GLU A 102 13.93 -3.08 22.98
C GLU A 102 12.45 -2.92 23.37
N ASN A 103 11.48 -2.82 22.44
CA ASN A 103 10.11 -2.42 22.78
C ASN A 103 8.98 -3.40 22.37
N THR A 104 9.27 -4.63 21.95
CA THR A 104 8.23 -5.62 21.52
C THR A 104 7.85 -6.69 22.55
N CYS A 105 8.26 -6.57 23.81
CA CYS A 105 7.63 -7.34 24.88
C CYS A 105 6.43 -6.53 25.38
N LEU A 106 5.19 -6.90 25.01
CA LEU A 106 3.92 -6.74 25.77
C LEU A 106 2.63 -6.49 24.95
N TYR A 107 2.60 -6.52 23.61
CA TYR A 107 1.35 -6.25 22.86
C TYR A 107 0.76 -7.39 22.00
N PHE A 108 1.15 -8.65 22.24
CA PHE A 108 0.42 -9.82 21.72
C PHE A 108 -0.24 -10.61 22.85
N ALA A 109 -1.25 -10.02 23.48
CA ALA A 109 -2.15 -10.74 24.39
C ALA A 109 -3.56 -10.15 24.38
N ALA A 110 -4.18 -9.96 23.22
CA ALA A 110 -5.64 -9.92 23.10
C ALA A 110 -6.08 -10.03 21.64
N PHE A 111 -7.17 -10.74 21.41
CA PHE A 111 -7.93 -10.89 20.14
C PHE A 111 -7.45 -11.97 19.15
N SER A 112 -7.90 -13.20 19.37
CA SER A 112 -8.97 -13.81 18.55
C SER A 112 -9.17 -15.28 18.94
N GLY A 113 -10.31 -15.58 19.56
CA GLY A 113 -10.65 -16.94 20.02
C GLY A 113 -12.12 -17.28 19.79
N TRP A 114 -12.55 -17.34 18.53
CA TRP A 114 -13.79 -18.00 18.07
C TRP A 114 -13.38 -18.97 16.96
N LYS A 115 -13.91 -20.18 16.78
CA LYS A 115 -14.80 -21.09 17.53
C LYS A 115 -14.79 -22.32 16.63
N LEU A 116 -14.37 -23.51 17.10
CA LEU A 116 -14.57 -24.73 16.32
C LEU A 116 -15.29 -25.80 17.14
N HIS A 117 -16.12 -26.49 16.39
CA HIS A 117 -17.31 -27.24 16.71
C HIS A 117 -17.01 -28.63 17.31
N SER A 118 -18.05 -29.19 17.95
CA SER A 118 -18.45 -30.61 17.88
C SER A 118 -17.94 -31.62 18.93
N GLN A 119 -18.94 -32.13 19.68
CA GLN A 119 -19.16 -33.53 20.10
C GLN A 119 -18.53 -34.08 21.40
N LEU A 120 -19.47 -34.49 22.28
CA LEU A 120 -19.53 -35.73 23.08
C LEU A 120 -18.43 -36.08 24.10
N ALA A 121 -18.83 -36.09 25.38
CA ALA A 121 -18.75 -37.20 26.36
C ALA A 121 -18.84 -36.59 27.77
N ARG A 122 -19.97 -36.72 28.49
CA ARG A 122 -20.17 -37.72 29.57
C ARG A 122 -18.86 -38.13 30.27
N PHE A 123 -18.72 -37.84 31.55
CA PHE A 123 -18.67 -38.83 32.64
C PHE A 123 -18.53 -38.13 34.00
N VAL A 124 -19.53 -38.38 34.86
CA VAL A 124 -19.64 -38.25 36.34
C VAL A 124 -19.31 -36.90 36.98
#